data_AF-A0A847R0E6-F1
#
_entry.id   AF-A0A847R0E6-F1
#
_cell.length_a   1.000
_cell.length_b   1.000
_cell.length_c   1.000
_cell.angle_alpha   90.00
_cell.angle_beta   90.00
_cell.angle_gamma   90.00
#
_symmetry.space_group_name_H-M   'P 1'
#
loop_
_entity.id
_entity.type
_entity.pdbx_description
1 polymer ?
#
loop_
_entity_poly.entity_id
_entity_poly.type
_entity_poly.pdbx_seq_one_letter_code
_entity_poly.pdbx_strand_id
1 'polypeptide(L)'
;MPTSQELHFPQTEEITPKTHQDDATNSTKKTTLIEAKAQLDEQIQRAKSHYEEIQSRTGSAQDRPNLVATTDALTETEIHNQNQQLRHYISKTNTEIAVLNARVDNRQKSPLKGDLIRIFLSEATVNGDKSTFKAQPLVGQWIRGESRVIRLKDNLLFESPLSEDLQITFSEKYQLIINDQVISVINPNKAKNSASFEVPTHSKQGTVVGKLDYRIIEE
;
A
#
# COMPACT_ATOMS: atom_id res chain seq x y z
N MET A 1 -80.74 52.00 -13.89
CA MET A 1 -79.70 52.53 -14.79
C MET A 1 -78.70 53.30 -13.93
N PRO A 2 -77.40 53.32 -14.24
CA PRO A 2 -76.27 52.44 -13.84
C PRO A 2 -75.44 53.05 -12.66
N THR A 3 -74.75 52.30 -11.79
CA THR A 3 -73.39 51.68 -11.84
C THR A 3 -72.23 52.56 -11.33
N SER A 4 -71.67 52.10 -10.20
CA SER A 4 -70.29 52.04 -9.66
C SER A 4 -69.31 53.23 -9.70
N GLN A 5 -68.68 53.47 -8.53
CA GLN A 5 -67.22 53.41 -8.39
C GLN A 5 -66.82 53.11 -6.92
N GLU A 6 -65.88 52.17 -6.78
CA GLU A 6 -65.41 51.54 -5.54
C GLU A 6 -64.33 52.35 -4.78
N LEU A 7 -64.29 52.12 -3.47
CA LEU A 7 -63.26 52.50 -2.50
C LEU A 7 -62.04 51.57 -2.56
N HIS A 8 -60.81 52.08 -2.37
CA HIS A 8 -59.89 51.53 -1.35
C HIS A 8 -58.62 52.36 -1.11
N PHE A 9 -58.27 52.49 0.16
CA PHE A 9 -57.02 53.06 0.69
C PHE A 9 -55.91 51.98 0.74
N PRO A 10 -54.62 52.35 0.62
CA PRO A 10 -53.53 51.38 0.55
C PRO A 10 -53.23 50.68 1.89
N GLN A 11 -53.09 49.35 1.82
CA GLN A 11 -52.61 48.48 2.89
C GLN A 11 -51.08 48.49 2.99
N THR A 12 -50.62 48.37 4.23
CA THR A 12 -49.25 48.28 4.71
C THR A 12 -48.48 47.11 4.07
N GLU A 13 -47.25 47.36 3.61
CA GLU A 13 -46.32 46.33 3.14
C GLU A 13 -45.87 45.44 4.29
N GLU A 14 -46.28 44.17 4.26
CA GLU A 14 -45.77 43.11 5.12
C GLU A 14 -44.53 42.49 4.43
N ILE A 15 -43.34 42.86 4.91
CA ILE A 15 -42.07 42.28 4.46
C ILE A 15 -41.95 40.87 5.04
N THR A 16 -42.24 39.85 4.22
CA THR A 16 -41.89 38.46 4.55
C THR A 16 -40.38 38.24 4.30
N PRO A 17 -39.57 37.85 5.30
CA PRO A 17 -38.18 37.50 5.07
C PRO A 17 -38.12 36.15 4.33
N LYS A 18 -37.54 36.13 3.13
CA LYS A 18 -37.17 34.90 2.43
C LYS A 18 -36.04 34.21 3.20
N THR A 19 -36.34 33.08 3.81
CA THR A 19 -35.35 32.22 4.46
C THR A 19 -34.38 31.66 3.42
N HIS A 20 -33.11 32.08 3.47
CA HIS A 20 -32.00 31.40 2.81
C HIS A 20 -31.76 30.05 3.53
N GLN A 21 -32.25 28.93 2.96
CA GLN A 21 -32.03 27.60 3.53
C GLN A 21 -31.39 26.58 2.55
N ASP A 22 -31.15 26.96 1.29
CA ASP A 22 -30.71 25.99 0.27
C ASP A 22 -29.18 25.85 0.10
N ASP A 23 -28.37 26.80 0.60
CA ASP A 23 -26.91 26.77 0.38
C ASP A 23 -26.12 26.00 1.44
N ALA A 24 -26.57 26.00 2.71
CA ALA A 24 -25.85 25.32 3.79
C ALA A 24 -25.93 23.79 3.67
N THR A 25 -27.10 23.26 3.34
CA THR A 25 -27.37 21.82 3.27
C THR A 25 -26.66 21.13 2.09
N ASN A 26 -26.52 21.83 0.97
CA ASN A 26 -25.80 21.34 -0.20
C ASN A 26 -24.27 21.42 -0.01
N SER A 27 -23.78 22.45 0.68
CA SER A 27 -22.36 22.57 1.05
C SER A 27 -21.93 21.44 1.99
N THR A 28 -22.71 21.14 3.04
CA THR A 28 -22.40 20.05 3.98
C THR A 28 -22.44 18.68 3.31
N LYS A 29 -23.47 18.38 2.51
CA LYS A 29 -23.58 17.10 1.78
C LYS A 29 -22.46 16.88 0.76
N LYS A 30 -22.00 17.95 0.11
CA LYS A 30 -20.88 17.90 -0.83
C LYS A 30 -19.56 17.62 -0.11
N THR A 31 -19.33 18.24 1.06
CA THR A 31 -18.15 17.99 1.89
C THR A 31 -18.13 16.54 2.41
N THR A 32 -19.25 16.01 2.91
CA THR A 32 -19.34 14.62 3.38
C THR A 32 -19.12 13.60 2.26
N LEU A 33 -19.55 13.91 1.03
CA LEU A 33 -19.30 13.04 -0.12
C LEU A 33 -17.83 13.03 -0.53
N ILE A 34 -17.15 14.19 -0.49
CA ILE A 34 -15.71 14.29 -0.77
C ILE A 34 -14.91 13.48 0.27
N GLU A 35 -15.24 13.62 1.55
CA GLU A 35 -14.62 12.85 2.63
C GLU A 35 -14.84 11.33 2.46
N ALA A 36 -16.06 10.91 2.10
CA ALA A 36 -16.37 9.51 1.87
C ALA A 36 -15.59 8.91 0.67
N LYS A 37 -15.36 9.71 -0.39
CA LYS A 37 -14.51 9.32 -1.53
C LYS A 37 -13.04 9.22 -1.11
N ALA A 38 -12.52 10.19 -0.36
CA ALA A 38 -11.14 10.13 0.14
C ALA A 38 -10.91 8.91 1.05
N GLN A 39 -11.87 8.59 1.92
CA GLN A 39 -11.83 7.37 2.74
C GLN A 39 -11.83 6.11 1.86
N LEU A 40 -12.69 6.06 0.83
CA LEU A 40 -12.74 4.94 -0.09
C LEU A 40 -11.37 4.71 -0.75
N ASP A 41 -10.73 5.77 -1.26
CA ASP A 41 -9.40 5.69 -1.87
C ASP A 41 -8.35 5.18 -0.88
N GLU A 42 -8.36 5.66 0.36
CA GLU A 42 -7.46 5.17 1.41
C GLU A 42 -7.66 3.67 1.68
N GLN A 43 -8.92 3.22 1.79
CA GLN A 43 -9.24 1.80 1.99
C GLN A 43 -8.81 0.95 0.78
N ILE A 44 -8.93 1.46 -0.44
CA ILE A 44 -8.44 0.78 -1.66
C ILE A 44 -6.93 0.59 -1.59
N GLN A 45 -6.18 1.64 -1.26
CA GLN A 45 -4.72 1.55 -1.16
C GLN A 45 -4.29 0.60 -0.04
N ARG A 46 -4.96 0.66 1.12
CA ARG A 46 -4.68 -0.25 2.23
C ARG A 46 -4.96 -1.72 1.87
N ALA A 47 -6.11 -1.99 1.25
CA ALA A 47 -6.46 -3.34 0.79
C ALA A 47 -5.48 -3.87 -0.26
N LYS A 48 -4.99 -3.00 -1.16
CA LYS A 48 -3.93 -3.34 -2.12
C LYS A 48 -2.63 -3.70 -1.41
N SER A 49 -2.18 -2.87 -0.48
CA SER A 49 -0.94 -3.13 0.29
C SER A 49 -1.01 -4.44 1.06
N HIS A 50 -2.13 -4.74 1.73
CA HIS A 50 -2.30 -6.01 2.44
C HIS A 50 -2.27 -7.22 1.50
N TYR A 51 -2.93 -7.10 0.34
CA TYR A 51 -2.90 -8.15 -0.68
C TYR A 51 -1.46 -8.43 -1.14
N GLU A 52 -0.70 -7.39 -1.49
CA GLU A 52 0.68 -7.49 -1.95
C GLU A 52 1.60 -8.08 -0.87
N GLU A 53 1.42 -7.69 0.40
CA GLU A 53 2.17 -8.27 1.52
C GLU A 53 1.88 -9.76 1.71
N ILE A 54 0.61 -10.16 1.79
CA ILE A 54 0.25 -11.57 1.98
C ILE A 54 0.72 -12.40 0.78
N GLN A 55 0.51 -11.89 -0.45
CA GLN A 55 0.91 -12.55 -1.68
C GLN A 55 2.42 -12.74 -1.76
N SER A 56 3.22 -11.73 -1.41
CA SER A 56 4.68 -11.86 -1.43
C SER A 56 5.20 -12.82 -0.35
N ARG A 57 4.62 -12.79 0.86
CA ARG A 57 5.09 -13.63 1.98
C ARG A 57 4.67 -15.09 1.86
N THR A 58 3.51 -15.38 1.28
CA THR A 58 2.92 -16.75 1.24
C THR A 58 2.81 -17.32 -0.18
N GLY A 59 2.89 -16.47 -1.20
CA GLY A 59 2.65 -16.81 -2.60
C GLY A 59 1.17 -16.98 -2.96
N SER A 60 0.23 -16.67 -2.06
CA SER A 60 -1.21 -16.70 -2.32
C SER A 60 -1.96 -15.78 -1.34
N ALA A 61 -2.72 -14.82 -1.84
CA ALA A 61 -3.63 -14.00 -1.06
C ALA A 61 -5.08 -14.20 -1.53
N GLN A 62 -6.05 -13.99 -0.63
CA GLN A 62 -7.45 -13.93 -1.04
C GLN A 62 -7.67 -12.76 -2.00
N ASP A 63 -8.45 -12.98 -3.06
CA ASP A 63 -8.79 -11.93 -4.01
C ASP A 63 -9.44 -10.72 -3.32
N ARG A 64 -9.02 -9.53 -3.76
CA ARG A 64 -9.59 -8.27 -3.30
C ARG A 64 -11.06 -8.16 -3.75
N PRO A 65 -11.92 -7.46 -3.00
CA PRO A 65 -13.29 -7.21 -3.42
C PRO A 65 -13.33 -6.56 -4.80
N ASN A 66 -14.24 -7.02 -5.66
CA ASN A 66 -14.45 -6.40 -6.97
C ASN A 66 -15.24 -5.10 -6.77
N LEU A 67 -14.56 -3.96 -6.92
CA LEU A 67 -15.17 -2.65 -6.77
C LEU A 67 -15.77 -2.21 -8.10
N VAL A 68 -16.95 -1.60 -8.06
CA VAL A 68 -17.54 -0.94 -9.23
C VAL A 68 -16.58 0.18 -9.64
N ALA A 69 -16.25 0.23 -10.94
CA ALA A 69 -15.30 1.18 -11.48
C ALA A 69 -15.60 2.61 -11.00
N THR A 70 -14.55 3.31 -10.57
CA THR A 70 -14.55 4.73 -10.18
C THR A 70 -14.83 5.59 -11.41
N THR A 71 -16.08 5.58 -11.89
CA THR A 71 -16.60 6.67 -12.70
C THR A 71 -17.03 7.80 -11.76
N ASP A 72 -17.08 9.03 -12.26
CA ASP A 72 -17.34 10.23 -11.44
C ASP A 72 -18.70 10.22 -10.71
N ALA A 73 -19.58 9.25 -11.03
CA ALA A 73 -20.95 9.15 -10.57
C ALA A 73 -21.23 7.97 -9.60
N LEU A 74 -20.29 7.62 -8.71
CA LEU A 74 -20.64 6.75 -7.58
C LEU A 74 -21.65 7.44 -6.67
N THR A 75 -22.77 6.77 -6.42
CA THR A 75 -23.78 7.19 -5.44
C THR A 75 -23.25 7.03 -4.01
N GLU A 76 -23.82 7.78 -3.06
CA GLU A 76 -23.46 7.69 -1.65
C GLU A 76 -23.61 6.26 -1.10
N THR A 77 -24.67 5.56 -1.51
CA THR A 77 -24.93 4.15 -1.16
C THR A 77 -23.85 3.21 -1.70
N GLU A 78 -23.38 3.42 -2.93
CA GLU A 78 -22.31 2.61 -3.52
C GLU A 78 -20.99 2.84 -2.80
N ILE A 79 -20.65 4.10 -2.50
CA ILE A 79 -19.45 4.44 -1.72
C ILE A 79 -19.52 3.79 -0.33
N HIS A 80 -20.67 3.83 0.33
CA HIS A 80 -20.86 3.18 1.63
C HIS A 80 -20.65 1.67 1.53
N ASN A 81 -21.31 1.00 0.57
CA ASN A 81 -21.22 -0.45 0.38
C ASN A 81 -19.79 -0.91 0.06
N GLN A 82 -19.10 -0.20 -0.84
CA GLN A 82 -17.70 -0.50 -1.17
C GLN A 82 -16.79 -0.32 0.03
N ASN A 83 -16.97 0.75 0.82
CA ASN A 83 -16.25 0.96 2.06
C ASN A 83 -16.45 -0.19 3.05
N GLN A 84 -17.68 -0.70 3.22
CA GLN A 84 -17.95 -1.84 4.11
C GLN A 84 -17.27 -3.12 3.63
N GLN A 85 -17.30 -3.40 2.33
CA GLN A 85 -16.62 -4.56 1.74
C GLN A 85 -15.10 -4.47 1.96
N LEU A 86 -14.51 -3.30 1.74
CA LEU A 86 -13.08 -3.08 1.96
C LEU A 86 -12.71 -3.19 3.43
N ARG A 87 -13.50 -2.63 4.36
CA ARG A 87 -13.27 -2.77 5.80
C ARG A 87 -13.29 -4.23 6.25
N HIS A 88 -14.25 -5.01 5.76
CA HIS A 88 -14.32 -6.45 6.06
C HIS A 88 -13.08 -7.18 5.55
N TYR A 89 -12.69 -6.93 4.29
CA TYR A 89 -11.48 -7.50 3.69
C TYR A 89 -10.21 -7.10 4.46
N ILE A 90 -10.07 -5.82 4.83
CA ILE A 90 -8.95 -5.28 5.60
C ILE A 90 -8.90 -5.92 6.99
N SER A 91 -10.03 -6.10 7.66
CA SER A 91 -10.09 -6.78 8.96
C SER A 91 -9.59 -8.22 8.86
N LYS A 92 -10.00 -8.95 7.82
CA LYS A 92 -9.58 -10.34 7.61
C LYS A 92 -8.08 -10.42 7.30
N THR A 93 -7.61 -9.60 6.36
CA THR A 93 -6.19 -9.57 5.96
C THR A 93 -5.28 -9.08 7.09
N ASN A 94 -5.72 -8.14 7.94
CA ASN A 94 -5.00 -7.76 9.15
C ASN A 94 -4.79 -8.94 10.09
N THR A 95 -5.82 -9.78 10.27
CA THR A 95 -5.72 -10.97 11.11
C THR A 95 -4.70 -11.95 10.53
N GLU A 96 -4.69 -12.13 9.21
CA GLU A 96 -3.72 -12.98 8.52
C GLU A 96 -2.28 -12.45 8.65
N ILE A 97 -2.06 -11.15 8.43
CA ILE A 97 -0.76 -10.49 8.62
C ILE A 97 -0.28 -10.65 10.08
N ALA A 98 -1.18 -10.49 11.06
CA ALA A 98 -0.84 -10.68 12.47
C ALA A 98 -0.39 -12.12 12.77
N VAL A 99 -1.05 -13.13 12.18
CA VAL A 99 -0.64 -14.54 12.29
C VAL A 99 0.73 -14.78 11.65
N LEU A 100 0.99 -14.18 10.48
CA LEU A 100 2.30 -14.27 9.83
C LEU A 100 3.40 -13.62 10.67
N ASN A 101 3.14 -12.46 11.26
CA ASN A 101 4.07 -11.77 12.16
C ASN A 101 4.37 -12.60 13.41
N ALA A 102 3.35 -13.15 14.07
CA ALA A 102 3.55 -14.03 15.22
C ALA A 102 4.40 -15.27 14.86
N ARG A 103 4.25 -15.80 13.64
CA ARG A 103 5.07 -16.93 13.16
C ARG A 103 6.53 -16.51 12.96
N VAL A 104 6.78 -15.33 12.37
CA VAL A 104 8.14 -14.77 12.25
C VAL A 104 8.76 -14.58 13.63
N ASP A 105 8.02 -14.00 14.59
CA ASP A 105 8.50 -13.79 15.96
C ASP A 105 8.86 -15.10 16.66
N ASN A 106 8.08 -16.16 16.45
CA ASN A 106 8.38 -17.48 17.00
C ASN A 106 9.65 -18.07 16.39
N ARG A 107 9.84 -17.95 15.07
CA ARG A 107 11.06 -18.39 14.38
C ARG A 107 12.29 -17.57 14.76
N GLN A 108 12.12 -16.28 15.04
CA GLN A 108 13.19 -15.41 15.52
C GLN A 108 13.72 -15.87 16.89
N LYS A 109 12.86 -16.45 17.74
CA LYS A 109 13.23 -16.96 19.07
C LYS A 109 13.83 -18.36 19.04
N SER A 110 13.39 -19.20 18.09
CA SER A 110 13.80 -20.60 17.98
C SER A 110 13.81 -21.01 16.50
N PRO A 111 14.83 -20.59 15.72
CA PRO A 111 14.88 -20.87 14.29
C PRO A 111 15.11 -22.35 14.03
N LEU A 112 14.35 -22.94 13.09
CA LEU A 112 14.69 -24.25 12.54
C LEU A 112 15.71 -24.09 11.41
N LYS A 113 16.36 -25.19 11.02
CA LYS A 113 17.27 -25.19 9.87
C LYS A 113 16.56 -24.65 8.62
N GLY A 114 17.11 -23.58 8.07
CA GLY A 114 16.56 -22.89 6.89
C GLY A 114 15.59 -21.76 7.21
N ASP A 115 15.18 -21.56 8.47
CA ASP A 115 14.35 -20.41 8.84
C ASP A 115 15.14 -19.11 8.90
N LEU A 116 16.46 -19.16 9.11
CA LEU A 116 17.31 -17.99 9.20
C LEU A 116 18.37 -18.01 8.09
N ILE A 117 18.38 -16.95 7.28
CA ILE A 117 19.39 -16.73 6.24
C ILE A 117 20.15 -15.44 6.49
N ARG A 118 21.44 -15.44 6.15
CA ARG A 118 22.21 -14.22 5.99
C ARG A 118 22.29 -13.88 4.52
N ILE A 119 21.85 -12.68 4.16
CA ILE A 119 21.94 -12.13 2.82
C ILE A 119 23.10 -11.13 2.79
N PHE A 120 23.92 -11.25 1.76
CA PHE A 120 24.96 -10.30 1.39
C PHE A 120 24.57 -9.74 0.03
N LEU A 121 24.05 -8.52 0.02
CA LEU A 121 23.84 -7.76 -1.20
C LEU A 121 25.18 -7.14 -1.59
N SER A 122 25.71 -7.52 -2.75
CA SER A 122 26.89 -6.89 -3.34
C SER A 122 26.54 -5.46 -3.80
N GLU A 123 27.54 -4.71 -4.29
CA GLU A 123 27.28 -3.43 -4.94
C GLU A 123 26.16 -3.57 -5.99
N ALA A 124 25.10 -2.77 -5.84
CA ALA A 124 23.95 -2.76 -6.73
C ALA A 124 23.90 -1.44 -7.49
N THR A 125 23.62 -1.48 -8.79
CA THR A 125 23.46 -0.28 -9.62
C THR A 125 21.98 0.05 -9.71
N VAL A 126 21.62 1.26 -9.31
CA VAL A 126 20.26 1.80 -9.47
C VAL A 126 20.27 2.72 -10.68
N ASN A 127 19.45 2.41 -11.68
CA ASN A 127 19.22 3.22 -12.87
C ASN A 127 17.81 3.80 -12.80
N GLY A 128 17.67 5.05 -12.38
CA GLY A 128 16.41 5.78 -12.43
C GLY A 128 16.34 6.74 -13.62
N ASP A 129 15.15 7.25 -13.92
CA ASP A 129 14.90 8.19 -15.03
C ASP A 129 15.84 9.41 -15.09
N LYS A 130 16.28 9.92 -13.93
CA LYS A 130 17.08 11.17 -13.83
C LYS A 130 18.48 10.97 -13.25
N SER A 131 18.80 9.77 -12.79
CA SER A 131 20.07 9.52 -12.09
C SER A 131 20.40 8.03 -12.04
N THR A 132 21.69 7.73 -12.19
CA THR A 132 22.26 6.42 -11.91
C THR A 132 23.22 6.54 -10.73
N PHE A 133 23.13 5.63 -9.77
CA PHE A 133 24.09 5.56 -8.67
C PHE A 133 24.40 4.11 -8.29
N LYS A 134 25.52 3.92 -7.60
CA LYS A 134 25.96 2.62 -7.09
C LYS A 134 25.69 2.55 -5.60
N ALA A 135 24.77 1.67 -5.22
CA ALA A 135 24.44 1.43 -3.83
C ALA A 135 25.55 0.63 -3.13
N GLN A 136 25.85 1.04 -1.90
CA GLN A 136 26.82 0.33 -1.07
C GLN A 136 26.38 -1.13 -0.81
N PRO A 137 27.33 -2.07 -0.71
CA PRO A 137 27.03 -3.44 -0.28
C PRO A 137 26.35 -3.45 1.09
N LEU A 138 25.43 -4.39 1.28
CA LEU A 138 24.68 -4.53 2.52
C LEU A 138 24.70 -5.98 3.00
N VAL A 139 24.71 -6.16 4.32
CA VAL A 139 24.56 -7.47 4.94
C VAL A 139 23.42 -7.41 5.94
N GLY A 140 22.59 -8.44 5.94
CA GLY A 140 21.51 -8.56 6.90
C GLY A 140 21.08 -10.00 7.09
N GLN A 141 20.20 -10.20 8.05
CA GLN A 141 19.62 -11.49 8.38
C GLN A 141 18.12 -11.41 8.16
N TRP A 142 17.56 -12.43 7.53
CA TRP A 142 16.13 -12.55 7.26
C TRP A 142 15.60 -13.85 7.83
N ILE A 143 14.47 -13.76 8.51
CA ILE A 143 13.70 -14.91 8.97
C ILE A 143 12.70 -15.33 7.90
N ARG A 144 12.42 -16.62 7.78
CA ARG A 144 11.41 -17.13 6.86
C ARG A 144 10.03 -16.55 7.18
N GLY A 145 9.37 -16.04 6.15
CA GLY A 145 8.11 -15.32 6.23
C GLY A 145 8.28 -13.82 6.47
N GLU A 146 9.51 -13.30 6.52
CA GLU A 146 9.78 -11.88 6.75
C GLU A 146 9.87 -11.07 5.45
N SER A 147 9.38 -9.84 5.49
CA SER A 147 9.57 -8.82 4.45
C SER A 147 10.13 -7.55 5.09
N ARG A 148 11.17 -6.96 4.50
CA ARG A 148 11.76 -5.70 4.95
C ARG A 148 12.09 -4.81 3.77
N VAL A 149 11.87 -3.51 3.93
CA VAL A 149 12.36 -2.49 3.01
C VAL A 149 13.74 -2.03 3.47
N ILE A 150 14.73 -2.13 2.61
CA ILE A 150 16.05 -1.56 2.82
C ILE A 150 16.24 -0.36 1.89
N ARG A 151 16.80 0.72 2.41
CA ARG A 151 17.10 1.90 1.60
C ARG A 151 18.52 1.82 1.06
N LEU A 152 18.63 1.64 -0.26
CA LEU A 152 19.87 1.75 -1.01
C LEU A 152 20.27 3.22 -1.09
N LYS A 153 21.54 3.52 -0.81
CA LYS A 153 22.10 4.87 -0.81
C LYS A 153 23.42 4.90 -1.57
N ASP A 154 23.68 6.00 -2.26
CA ASP A 154 24.95 6.23 -2.96
C ASP A 154 26.13 6.37 -1.98
N ASN A 155 25.90 6.96 -0.80
CA ASN A 155 26.94 7.19 0.20
C ASN A 155 26.50 6.78 1.63
N LEU A 156 27.48 6.39 2.46
CA LEU A 156 27.29 5.88 3.82
C LEU A 156 27.14 7.01 4.86
N LEU A 157 27.72 8.18 4.61
CA LEU A 157 27.85 9.28 5.56
C LEU A 157 26.94 10.46 5.16
N PHE A 158 25.82 10.61 5.89
CA PHE A 158 24.81 11.70 5.80
C PHE A 158 23.96 11.73 4.52
N GLU A 159 22.86 12.49 4.57
CA GLU A 159 21.75 12.56 3.60
C GLU A 159 22.23 12.40 2.15
N SER A 160 22.06 11.19 1.61
CA SER A 160 22.32 10.95 0.20
C SER A 160 21.19 11.59 -0.60
N PRO A 161 21.48 12.46 -1.58
CA PRO A 161 20.44 13.06 -2.42
C PRO A 161 19.74 12.00 -3.29
N LEU A 162 20.35 10.82 -3.45
CA LEU A 162 19.86 9.72 -4.24
C LEU A 162 19.71 8.47 -3.36
N SER A 163 18.48 7.98 -3.25
CA SER A 163 18.19 6.74 -2.55
C SER A 163 17.07 5.99 -3.23
N GLU A 164 17.11 4.67 -3.13
CA GLU A 164 16.10 3.79 -3.70
C GLU A 164 15.69 2.74 -2.66
N ASP A 165 14.39 2.48 -2.56
CA ASP A 165 13.88 1.47 -1.65
C ASP A 165 13.86 0.10 -2.33
N LEU A 166 14.44 -0.89 -1.66
CA LEU A 166 14.49 -2.27 -2.10
C LEU A 166 13.74 -3.13 -1.09
N GLN A 167 12.59 -3.68 -1.49
CA GLN A 167 11.85 -4.60 -0.66
C GLN A 167 12.41 -6.02 -0.85
N ILE A 168 12.90 -6.62 0.23
CA ILE A 168 13.38 -8.00 0.25
C ILE A 168 12.43 -8.84 1.10
N THR A 169 11.86 -9.89 0.50
CA THR A 169 10.98 -10.84 1.17
C THR A 169 11.59 -12.24 1.11
N PHE A 170 11.78 -12.85 2.27
CA PHE A 170 12.07 -14.28 2.38
C PHE A 170 10.75 -15.00 2.67
N SER A 171 10.12 -15.55 1.64
CA SER A 171 8.76 -16.07 1.73
C SER A 171 8.68 -17.41 2.47
N GLU A 172 7.48 -17.76 2.92
CA GLU A 172 7.15 -19.06 3.53
C GLU A 172 7.51 -20.25 2.63
N LYS A 173 7.51 -20.04 1.31
CA LYS A 173 7.84 -21.03 0.27
C LYS A 173 9.34 -21.11 -0.02
N TYR A 174 10.17 -20.57 0.87
CA TYR A 174 11.62 -20.48 0.70
C TYR A 174 12.02 -19.70 -0.56
N GLN A 175 11.22 -18.73 -0.99
CA GLN A 175 11.58 -17.89 -2.14
C GLN A 175 12.20 -16.60 -1.62
N LEU A 176 13.24 -16.15 -2.31
CA LEU A 176 13.74 -14.81 -2.14
C LEU A 176 13.14 -13.93 -3.24
N ILE A 177 12.45 -12.89 -2.81
CA ILE A 177 11.72 -11.97 -3.66
C ILE A 177 12.30 -10.58 -3.44
N ILE A 178 12.58 -9.87 -4.54
CA ILE A 178 12.99 -8.47 -4.52
C ILE A 178 12.02 -7.67 -5.39
N ASN A 179 11.42 -6.61 -4.84
CA ASN A 179 10.45 -5.76 -5.53
C ASN A 179 9.43 -6.58 -6.35
N ASP A 180 8.75 -7.50 -5.65
CA ASP A 180 7.73 -8.43 -6.18
C ASP A 180 8.21 -9.47 -7.20
N GLN A 181 9.50 -9.55 -7.50
CA GLN A 181 10.07 -10.55 -8.40
C GLN A 181 10.80 -11.66 -7.64
N VAL A 182 10.45 -12.91 -7.92
CA VAL A 182 11.17 -14.08 -7.39
C VAL A 182 12.52 -14.16 -8.09
N ILE A 183 13.60 -14.02 -7.32
CA ILE A 183 14.96 -14.04 -7.85
C ILE A 183 15.72 -15.33 -7.50
N SER A 184 15.28 -16.06 -6.48
CA SER A 184 15.90 -17.33 -6.09
C SER A 184 14.95 -18.19 -5.26
N VAL A 185 15.20 -19.50 -5.25
CA VAL A 185 14.59 -20.47 -4.32
C VAL A 185 15.68 -20.99 -3.39
N ILE A 186 15.48 -20.81 -2.10
CA ILE A 186 16.41 -21.17 -1.04
C ILE A 186 16.27 -22.66 -0.76
N ASN A 187 17.36 -23.39 -0.94
CA ASN A 187 17.47 -24.78 -0.50
C ASN A 187 18.09 -24.82 0.91
N PRO A 188 17.34 -25.23 1.96
CA PRO A 188 17.85 -25.26 3.34
C PRO A 188 19.00 -26.26 3.56
N ASN A 189 19.19 -27.19 2.62
CA ASN A 189 20.29 -28.17 2.66
C ASN A 189 21.57 -27.68 1.97
N LYS A 190 21.52 -26.53 1.28
CA LYS A 190 22.68 -25.95 0.61
C LYS A 190 23.19 -24.74 1.39
N ALA A 191 24.39 -24.85 1.94
CA ALA A 191 24.94 -23.85 2.85
C ALA A 191 25.16 -22.46 2.22
N LYS A 192 25.45 -22.38 0.92
CA LYS A 192 25.73 -21.12 0.21
C LYS A 192 25.15 -21.13 -1.19
N ASN A 193 24.59 -20.00 -1.60
CA ASN A 193 24.08 -19.76 -2.95
C ASN A 193 24.28 -18.30 -3.33
N SER A 194 24.11 -18.03 -4.62
CA SER A 194 24.14 -16.69 -5.18
C SER A 194 23.02 -16.53 -6.21
N ALA A 195 22.55 -15.32 -6.38
CA ALA A 195 21.59 -14.96 -7.41
C ALA A 195 21.87 -13.52 -7.88
N SER A 196 21.91 -13.34 -9.20
CA SER A 196 21.86 -12.01 -9.80
C SER A 196 20.40 -11.62 -10.01
N PHE A 197 20.11 -10.33 -9.98
CA PHE A 197 18.78 -9.81 -10.20
C PHE A 197 18.81 -8.51 -10.99
N GLU A 198 17.75 -8.29 -11.72
CA GLU A 198 17.39 -7.03 -12.36
C GLU A 198 15.89 -6.86 -12.11
N VAL A 199 15.54 -5.89 -11.26
CA VAL A 199 14.18 -5.66 -10.80
C VAL A 199 13.79 -4.21 -11.05
N PRO A 200 12.50 -3.87 -11.21
CA PRO A 200 12.07 -2.48 -11.30
C PRO A 200 12.36 -1.73 -9.99
N THR A 201 12.59 -0.41 -10.08
CA THR A 201 12.54 0.49 -8.92
C THR A 201 11.15 0.49 -8.29
N HIS A 202 11.03 0.98 -7.06
CA HIS A 202 9.75 1.06 -6.35
C HIS A 202 8.73 1.93 -7.12
N SER A 203 9.20 3.00 -7.76
CA SER A 203 8.38 3.87 -8.64
C SER A 203 8.08 3.25 -10.00
N LYS A 204 8.70 2.12 -10.36
CA LYS A 204 8.63 1.46 -11.68
C LYS A 204 9.11 2.34 -12.85
N GLN A 205 9.92 3.36 -12.53
CA GLN A 205 10.51 4.32 -13.46
C GLN A 205 12.03 4.07 -13.63
N GLY A 206 12.45 2.82 -13.52
CA GLY A 206 13.86 2.48 -13.49
C GLY A 206 14.10 1.03 -13.13
N THR A 207 15.36 0.66 -13.01
CA THR A 207 15.81 -0.69 -12.66
C THR A 207 16.88 -0.69 -11.59
N VAL A 208 16.90 -1.74 -10.77
CA VAL A 208 17.94 -2.06 -9.81
C VAL A 208 18.60 -3.35 -10.26
N VAL A 209 19.88 -3.29 -10.59
CA VAL A 209 20.69 -4.43 -11.03
C VAL A 209 21.68 -4.77 -9.94
N GLY A 210 21.74 -6.03 -9.53
CA GLY A 210 22.64 -6.43 -8.47
C GLY A 210 22.87 -7.93 -8.39
N LYS A 211 23.63 -8.31 -7.37
CA LYS A 211 23.89 -9.70 -7.01
C LYS A 211 23.75 -9.83 -5.51
N LEU A 212 23.08 -10.89 -5.07
CA LEU A 212 23.17 -11.33 -3.68
C LEU A 212 23.87 -12.68 -3.57
N ASP A 213 24.54 -12.86 -2.44
CA ASP A 213 24.92 -14.15 -1.92
C ASP A 213 24.11 -14.41 -0.65
N TYR A 214 23.67 -15.63 -0.44
CA TYR A 214 22.99 -16.01 0.80
C TYR A 214 23.53 -17.31 1.37
N ARG A 215 23.48 -17.41 2.69
CA ARG A 215 23.86 -18.60 3.44
C ARG A 215 22.85 -18.93 4.52
N ILE A 216 22.61 -20.22 4.73
CA ILE A 216 21.84 -20.70 5.87
C ILE A 216 22.68 -20.45 7.13
N ILE A 217 22.05 -19.93 8.19
CA ILE A 217 22.67 -19.88 9.51
C ILE A 217 22.26 -21.16 10.25
N GLU A 218 23.25 -21.98 10.59
CA GLU A 218 23.09 -23.09 11.53
C GLU A 218 23.51 -22.52 12.90
N GLU A 219 22.56 -22.40 13.83
CA GLU A 219 22.85 -22.11 15.25
C GLU A 219 23.19 -23.40 15.99
#